data_AF-A0A833VRR7-F1
#
_entry.id   AF-A0A833VRR7-F1
#
_cell.length_a   1.000
_cell.length_b   1.000
_cell.length_c   1.000
_cell.angle_alpha   90.00
_cell.angle_beta   90.00
_cell.angle_gamma   90.00
#
_symmetry.space_group_name_H-M   'P 1'
#
loop_
_entity.id
_entity.type
_entity.pdbx_description
1 polymer ?
#
loop_
_entity_poly.entity_id
_entity_poly.type
_entity_poly.pdbx_seq_one_letter_code
_entity_poly.pdbx_strand_id
1 'polypeptide(L)'
;MAMILDAFLSKFSEFLVQMVTDEVGMLLGIPGQIEKLGETITDTMAENQQVRLHLNSQLAENGNATASAPAADVKPKKKICCACPDTKRLRDECIVEHGEDACTKWIEAHKQCLRSEGFNV
;
A
#
# COMPACT_ATOMS: atom_id res chain seq x y z
N MET A 1 6.18 -47.87 -14.87
CA MET A 1 4.75 -47.85 -14.49
C MET A 1 4.35 -46.63 -13.65
N ALA A 2 5.16 -46.16 -12.70
CA ALA A 2 4.83 -44.99 -11.87
C ALA A 2 4.55 -43.68 -12.66
N MET A 3 5.35 -43.37 -13.69
CA MET A 3 5.14 -42.14 -14.49
C MET A 3 3.84 -42.14 -15.30
N ILE A 4 3.35 -43.31 -15.69
CA ILE A 4 2.10 -43.42 -16.47
C ILE A 4 0.91 -43.19 -15.53
N LEU A 5 0.98 -43.70 -14.31
CA LEU A 5 -0.07 -43.51 -13.30
C LEU A 5 -0.10 -42.06 -12.81
N ASP A 6 1.04 -41.40 -12.65
CA ASP A 6 1.15 -39.99 -12.29
C ASP A 6 0.60 -39.07 -13.39
N ALA A 7 0.91 -39.38 -14.65
CA ALA A 7 0.32 -38.69 -15.81
C ALA A 7 -1.20 -38.92 -15.90
N PHE A 8 -1.69 -40.12 -15.58
CA PHE A 8 -3.12 -40.42 -15.58
C PHE A 8 -3.85 -39.72 -14.43
N LEU A 9 -3.25 -39.69 -13.24
CA LEU A 9 -3.81 -38.98 -12.07
C LEU A 9 -3.81 -37.46 -12.28
N SER A 10 -2.78 -36.91 -12.92
CA SER A 10 -2.72 -35.50 -13.29
C SER A 10 -3.74 -35.15 -14.37
N LYS A 11 -3.89 -35.98 -15.41
CA LYS A 11 -4.90 -35.79 -16.45
C LYS A 11 -6.32 -35.95 -15.92
N PHE A 12 -6.51 -36.88 -14.99
CA PHE A 12 -7.81 -37.11 -14.34
C PHE A 12 -8.14 -35.98 -13.36
N SER A 13 -7.17 -35.46 -12.62
CA SER A 13 -7.39 -34.29 -11.76
C SER A 13 -7.69 -33.03 -12.57
N GLU A 14 -7.00 -32.79 -13.69
CA GLU A 14 -7.34 -31.73 -14.64
C GLU A 14 -8.77 -31.90 -15.18
N PHE A 15 -9.16 -33.12 -15.55
CA PHE A 15 -10.51 -33.42 -16.05
C PHE A 15 -11.60 -33.20 -14.98
N LEU A 16 -11.34 -33.60 -13.74
CA LEU A 16 -12.25 -33.35 -12.61
C LEU A 16 -12.36 -31.85 -12.30
N VAL A 17 -11.25 -31.11 -12.31
CA VAL A 17 -11.25 -29.66 -12.13
C VAL A 17 -12.07 -28.99 -13.23
N GLN A 18 -11.88 -29.39 -14.49
CA GLN A 18 -12.67 -28.87 -15.63
C GLN A 18 -14.16 -29.14 -15.47
N MET A 19 -14.56 -30.35 -15.08
CA MET A 19 -15.97 -30.70 -14.86
C MET A 19 -16.59 -29.89 -13.72
N VAL A 20 -15.86 -29.66 -12.62
CA VAL A 20 -16.33 -28.83 -11.50
C VAL A 20 -16.41 -27.35 -11.89
N THR A 21 -15.44 -26.82 -12.64
CA THR A 21 -15.47 -25.42 -13.08
C THR A 21 -16.59 -25.14 -14.08
N ASP A 22 -16.97 -26.11 -14.92
CA ASP A 22 -18.06 -25.98 -15.90
C ASP A 22 -19.43 -25.95 -15.21
N GLU A 23 -19.67 -26.87 -14.26
CA GLU A 23 -20.89 -26.89 -13.43
C GLU A 23 -21.04 -25.59 -12.61
N VAL A 24 -19.97 -25.13 -11.96
CA VAL A 24 -19.97 -23.88 -11.19
C VAL A 24 -20.14 -22.65 -12.10
N GLY A 25 -19.57 -22.69 -13.30
CA GLY A 25 -19.70 -21.64 -14.31
C GLY A 25 -21.13 -21.47 -14.83
N MET A 26 -21.81 -22.59 -15.14
CA MET A 26 -23.22 -22.58 -15.52
C MET A 26 -24.14 -22.19 -14.36
N LEU A 27 -23.88 -22.66 -13.13
CA LEU A 27 -24.72 -22.38 -11.95
C LEU A 27 -24.68 -20.90 -11.54
N LEU A 28 -23.54 -20.23 -11.67
CA LEU A 28 -23.40 -18.81 -11.36
C LEU A 28 -23.81 -17.90 -12.53
N GLY A 29 -23.93 -18.44 -13.75
CA GLY A 29 -24.40 -17.67 -14.92
C GLY A 29 -23.47 -16.52 -15.33
N ILE A 30 -22.21 -16.54 -14.89
CA ILE A 30 -21.21 -15.49 -15.18
C ILE A 30 -19.96 -16.10 -15.83
N PRO A 31 -20.04 -16.62 -17.07
CA PRO A 31 -18.85 -17.05 -17.80
C PRO A 31 -17.93 -15.82 -17.99
N GLY A 32 -16.70 -15.90 -17.51
CA GLY A 32 -15.63 -14.92 -17.73
C GLY A 32 -15.40 -13.86 -16.63
N GLN A 33 -16.32 -13.66 -15.68
CA GLN A 33 -16.07 -12.71 -14.57
C GLN A 33 -15.12 -13.28 -13.51
N ILE A 34 -15.06 -14.61 -13.37
CA ILE A 34 -14.12 -15.27 -12.45
C ILE A 34 -12.68 -15.15 -12.97
N GLU A 35 -12.46 -15.30 -14.28
CA GLU A 35 -11.15 -15.07 -14.91
C GLU A 35 -10.73 -13.60 -14.82
N LYS A 36 -11.65 -12.67 -15.11
CA LYS A 36 -11.39 -11.23 -14.99
C LYS A 36 -11.09 -10.80 -13.55
N LEU A 37 -11.76 -11.41 -12.58
CA LEU A 37 -11.49 -11.20 -11.16
C LEU A 37 -10.14 -11.81 -10.76
N GLY A 38 -9.79 -12.97 -11.32
CA GLY A 38 -8.47 -13.60 -11.17
C GLY A 38 -7.34 -12.69 -11.66
N GLU A 39 -7.44 -12.14 -12.87
CA GLU A 39 -6.47 -11.17 -13.40
C GLU A 39 -6.42 -9.91 -12.53
N THR A 40 -7.57 -9.34 -12.15
CA THR A 40 -7.66 -8.14 -11.30
C THR A 40 -6.98 -8.36 -9.93
N ILE A 41 -7.17 -9.53 -9.32
CA ILE A 41 -6.51 -9.90 -8.05
C ILE A 41 -4.99 -10.01 -8.27
N THR A 42 -4.57 -10.63 -9.36
CA THR A 42 -3.15 -10.83 -9.68
C THR A 42 -2.44 -9.49 -9.95
N ASP A 43 -3.07 -8.59 -10.68
CA ASP A 43 -2.58 -7.22 -10.94
C ASP A 43 -2.48 -6.42 -9.64
N THR A 44 -3.48 -6.52 -8.76
CA THR A 44 -3.49 -5.84 -7.45
C THR A 44 -2.38 -6.37 -6.53
N MET A 45 -2.09 -7.68 -6.59
CA MET A 45 -0.99 -8.30 -5.84
C MET A 45 0.37 -7.87 -6.38
N ALA A 46 0.53 -7.73 -7.70
CA ALA A 46 1.74 -7.23 -8.33
C ALA A 46 1.99 -5.75 -7.97
N GLU A 47 0.95 -4.92 -8.01
CA GLU A 47 1.04 -3.50 -7.65
C GLU A 47 1.41 -3.33 -6.17
N ASN A 48 0.83 -4.13 -5.26
CA ASN A 48 1.20 -4.15 -3.84
C ASN A 48 2.66 -4.60 -3.61
N GLN A 49 3.14 -5.62 -4.32
CA GLN A 49 4.54 -6.06 -4.26
C GLN A 49 5.47 -4.92 -4.67
N GLN A 50 5.14 -4.21 -5.74
CA GLN A 50 5.94 -3.10 -6.26
C GLN A 50 5.93 -1.89 -5.32
N VAL A 51 4.78 -1.58 -4.70
CA VAL A 51 4.66 -0.55 -3.65
C VAL A 51 5.53 -0.91 -2.44
N ARG A 52 5.55 -2.17 -2.01
CA ARG A 52 6.40 -2.63 -0.90
C ARG A 52 7.89 -2.49 -1.20
N LEU A 53 8.32 -2.82 -2.42
CA LEU A 53 9.71 -2.64 -2.84
C LEU A 53 10.12 -1.16 -2.86
N HIS A 54 9.27 -0.28 -3.38
CA HIS A 54 9.52 1.16 -3.36
C HIS A 54 9.55 1.74 -1.94
N LEU A 55 8.73 1.23 -1.02
CA LEU A 55 8.73 1.64 0.37
C LEU A 55 10.02 1.20 1.08
N ASN A 56 10.46 -0.04 0.87
CA ASN A 56 11.73 -0.55 1.40
C ASN A 56 12.94 0.25 0.88
N SER A 57 12.92 0.68 -0.40
CA SER A 57 13.94 1.57 -0.95
C SER A 57 13.94 2.94 -0.28
N GLN A 58 12.77 3.53 0.00
CA GLN A 58 12.66 4.81 0.72
C GLN A 58 13.15 4.71 2.17
N LEU A 59 12.94 3.57 2.84
CA LEU A 59 13.43 3.31 4.18
C LEU A 59 14.96 3.15 4.23
N ALA A 60 15.56 2.60 3.17
CA ALA A 60 17.02 2.46 3.06
C ALA A 60 17.75 3.81 2.88
N GLU A 61 17.14 4.79 2.21
CA GLU A 61 17.73 6.12 2.03
C GLU A 61 17.52 7.06 3.23
N ASN A 62 16.47 6.84 4.04
CA ASN A 62 16.16 7.69 5.21
C ASN A 62 16.92 7.27 6.50
N GLY A 63 17.70 6.20 6.45
CA GLY A 63 18.39 5.63 7.62
C GLY A 63 19.70 6.30 8.03
N ASN A 64 20.14 7.38 7.35
CA ASN A 64 21.42 8.03 7.66
C ASN A 64 21.33 9.57 7.62
N ALA A 65 20.69 10.15 8.64
CA ALA A 65 20.77 11.59 8.91
C ALA A 65 21.10 11.83 10.40
N THR A 66 22.39 11.78 10.71
CA THR A 66 23.01 12.41 11.88
C THR A 66 23.19 13.92 11.66
N ALA A 67 23.06 14.66 12.76
CA ALA A 67 22.92 16.11 12.92
C ALA A 67 23.87 17.08 12.17
N SER A 68 23.35 18.23 11.73
CA SER A 68 23.82 19.61 12.05
C SER A 68 23.17 20.68 11.13
N ALA A 69 22.82 21.85 11.68
CA ALA A 69 22.19 23.01 11.00
C ALA A 69 23.20 23.86 10.19
N PRO A 70 22.80 25.01 9.60
CA PRO A 70 21.76 25.25 8.59
C PRO A 70 22.37 25.86 7.30
N ALA A 71 21.93 25.46 6.12
CA ALA A 71 22.17 26.24 4.90
C ALA A 71 21.12 25.93 3.84
N ALA A 72 20.72 27.02 3.20
CA ALA A 72 19.69 27.21 2.19
C ALA A 72 19.57 26.12 1.10
N ASP A 73 18.34 26.04 0.59
CA ASP A 73 17.99 25.54 -0.72
C ASP A 73 18.07 24.02 -0.92
N VAL A 74 17.15 23.30 -0.29
CA VAL A 74 16.79 21.95 -0.72
C VAL A 74 15.28 21.88 -0.76
N LYS A 75 14.73 21.98 -1.98
CA LYS A 75 13.39 21.51 -2.34
C LYS A 75 13.07 20.26 -1.50
N PRO A 76 12.12 20.30 -0.55
CA PRO A 76 12.04 19.27 0.46
C PRO A 76 11.61 17.95 -0.19
N LYS A 77 12.59 17.05 -0.40
CA LYS A 77 12.37 15.67 -0.85
C LYS A 77 11.71 14.81 0.24
N LYS A 78 11.52 15.37 1.44
CA LYS A 78 10.85 14.73 2.57
C LYS A 78 9.35 15.01 2.46
N LYS A 79 8.52 13.98 2.63
CA LYS A 79 7.06 14.13 2.66
C LYS A 79 6.66 14.98 3.88
N ILE A 80 5.55 15.72 3.77
CA ILE A 80 4.97 16.58 4.81
C ILE A 80 4.84 15.87 6.18
N CYS A 81 4.63 14.55 6.17
CA CYS A 81 4.53 13.71 7.36
C CYS A 81 5.83 13.53 8.14
N CYS A 82 7.00 13.83 7.55
CA CYS A 82 8.31 13.61 8.14
C CYS A 82 9.00 14.88 8.66
N ALA A 83 8.48 16.05 8.30
CA ALA A 83 9.07 17.33 8.69
C ALA A 83 8.75 17.68 10.15
N CYS A 84 7.53 17.33 10.59
CA CYS A 84 7.01 17.74 11.90
C CYS A 84 6.26 16.59 12.59
N PRO A 85 6.96 15.52 13.05
CA PRO A 85 6.32 14.35 13.66
C PRO A 85 5.63 14.68 14.99
N ASP A 86 6.20 15.58 15.79
CA ASP A 86 5.69 15.93 17.12
C ASP A 86 4.35 16.68 17.04
N THR A 87 4.27 17.71 16.19
CA THR A 87 3.04 18.48 15.99
C THR A 87 1.99 17.68 15.23
N LYS A 88 2.41 16.79 14.32
CA LYS A 88 1.51 15.85 13.65
C LYS A 88 0.85 14.89 14.65
N ARG A 89 1.62 14.31 15.57
CA ARG A 89 1.08 13.38 16.57
C ARG A 89 0.05 14.06 17.47
N LEU A 90 0.35 15.25 17.98
CA LEU A 90 -0.58 16.01 18.83
C LEU A 90 -1.87 16.40 18.08
N ARG A 91 -1.75 16.77 16.80
CA ARG A 91 -2.91 17.00 15.95
C ARG A 91 -3.72 15.72 15.74
N ASP A 92 -3.07 14.63 15.35
CA ASP A 92 -3.74 13.37 15.03
C ASP A 92 -4.45 12.81 16.27
N GLU A 93 -3.81 12.86 17.45
CA GLU A 93 -4.41 12.49 18.74
C GLU A 93 -5.66 13.36 19.03
N CYS A 94 -5.53 14.68 18.90
CA CYS A 94 -6.65 15.59 19.11
C CYS A 94 -7.80 15.36 18.12
N ILE A 95 -7.51 15.12 16.83
CA ILE A 95 -8.54 14.87 15.81
C ILE A 95 -9.30 13.57 16.13
N VAL A 96 -8.60 12.54 16.62
CA VAL A 96 -9.22 11.26 17.01
C VAL A 96 -10.13 11.44 18.23
N GLU A 97 -9.71 12.23 19.24
CA GLU A 97 -10.46 12.40 20.49
C GLU A 97 -11.58 13.45 20.41
N HIS A 98 -11.37 14.54 19.68
CA HIS A 98 -12.22 15.74 19.72
C HIS A 98 -12.73 16.20 18.33
N GLY A 99 -12.24 15.61 17.24
CA GLY A 99 -12.56 16.04 15.88
C GLY A 99 -11.77 17.26 15.40
N GLU A 100 -11.78 17.51 14.10
CA GLU A 100 -10.94 18.55 13.47
C GLU A 100 -11.25 19.97 13.96
N ASP A 101 -12.53 20.25 14.23
CA ASP A 101 -13.03 21.58 14.61
C ASP A 101 -12.47 22.08 15.96
N ALA A 102 -12.20 21.17 16.90
CA ALA A 102 -11.65 21.51 18.22
C ALA A 102 -10.11 21.64 18.23
N CYS A 103 -9.44 21.18 17.17
CA CYS A 103 -8.00 21.00 17.13
C CYS A 103 -7.27 22.07 16.31
N THR A 104 -7.94 23.19 15.98
CA THR A 104 -7.38 24.31 15.21
C THR A 104 -6.02 24.76 15.75
N LYS A 105 -5.88 24.81 17.08
CA LYS A 105 -4.63 25.15 17.78
C LYS A 105 -3.45 24.25 17.37
N TRP A 106 -3.68 22.94 17.27
CA TRP A 106 -2.65 21.97 16.90
C TRP A 106 -2.40 21.94 15.38
N ILE A 107 -3.44 22.20 14.58
CA ILE A 107 -3.35 22.32 13.13
C ILE A 107 -2.50 23.54 12.74
N GLU A 108 -2.70 24.70 13.37
CA GLU A 108 -1.88 25.89 13.12
C GLU A 108 -0.42 25.68 13.51
N ALA A 109 -0.15 25.06 14.66
CA ALA A 109 1.21 24.72 15.08
C ALA A 109 1.89 23.77 14.07
N HIS A 110 1.15 22.80 13.52
CA HIS A 110 1.66 21.92 12.48
C HIS A 110 1.95 22.68 11.17
N LYS A 111 1.04 23.55 10.71
CA LYS A 111 1.25 24.41 9.52
C LYS A 111 2.44 25.34 9.68
N GLN A 112 2.66 25.89 10.88
CA GLN A 112 3.77 26.79 11.15
C GLN A 112 5.12 26.07 11.07
N CYS A 113 5.19 24.84 11.61
CA CYS A 113 6.36 23.98 11.44
C CYS A 113 6.63 23.66 9.96
N LEU A 114 5.58 23.36 9.18
CA LEU A 114 5.72 23.11 7.75
C LEU A 114 6.24 24.32 6.96
N ARG A 115 5.82 25.54 7.32
CA ARG A 115 6.36 26.77 6.72
C ARG A 115 7.83 26.99 7.06
N SER A 116 8.24 26.71 8.29
CA SER A 116 9.65 26.77 8.71
C SER A 116 10.52 25.78 7.94
N GLU A 117 9.96 24.62 7.61
CA GLU A 117 10.61 23.56 6.82
C GLU A 117 10.54 23.80 5.30
N GLY A 118 9.94 24.92 4.86
CA GLY A 118 9.89 25.32 3.45
C GLY A 118 8.74 24.72 2.64
N PHE A 119 7.72 24.13 3.28
CA PHE A 119 6.49 23.70 2.62
C PHE A 119 5.46 24.84 2.59
N ASN A 120 4.85 25.07 1.43
CA ASN A 120 3.81 26.07 1.26
C ASN A 120 2.42 25.42 1.49
N VAL A 121 1.81 25.67 2.66
CA VAL A 121 0.57 25.04 3.18
C VAL A 121 -0.44 26.01 3.79
#